data_AF-A0AAW8WMP5-F1
#
_entry.id   AF-A0AAW8WMP5-F1
#
_cell.length_a   1.000
_cell.length_b   1.000
_cell.length_c   1.000
_cell.angle_alpha   90.00
_cell.angle_beta   90.00
_cell.angle_gamma   90.00
#
_symmetry.space_group_name_H-M   'P 1'
#
loop_
_entity.id
_entity.type
_entity.pdbx_description
1 polymer ?
#
loop_
_entity_poly.entity_id
_entity_poly.type
_entity_poly.pdbx_seq_one_letter_code
_entity_poly.pdbx_strand_id
1 'polypeptide(L)' 'MKKIEQLLADPWAVDIQDIWEQAAQNRDPDKCKLFDALYTYLLDKRQEQIINEKHFLI' A
#
# COMPACT_ATOMS: atom_id res chain seq x y z
N MET A 1 12.81 6.59 -3.89
CA MET A 1 12.61 6.82 -2.44
C MET A 1 11.43 7.72 -2.11
N LYS A 2 11.31 8.92 -2.69
CA LYS A 2 10.21 9.85 -2.38
C LYS A 2 8.79 9.26 -2.29
N LYS A 3 8.43 8.35 -3.21
CA LYS A 3 7.09 7.71 -3.23
C LYS A 3 6.87 6.73 -2.06
N ILE A 4 7.93 6.07 -1.60
CA ILE A 4 7.89 5.18 -0.42
C ILE A 4 7.80 6.03 0.85
N GLU A 5 8.53 7.15 0.92
CA GLU A 5 8.42 8.08 2.05
C GLU A 5 7.01 8.68 2.18
N GLN A 6 6.38 9.02 1.06
CA GLN A 6 4.97 9.46 1.02
C GLN A 6 4.01 8.37 1.49
N LEU A 7 4.20 7.13 1.01
CA LEU A 7 3.42 5.96 1.41
C LEU A 7 3.47 5.71 2.93
N LEU A 8 4.65 5.88 3.52
CA LEU A 8 4.86 5.70 4.96
C LEU A 8 4.33 6.86 5.79
N ALA A 9 4.26 8.08 5.23
CA ALA A 9 3.74 9.26 5.90
C ALA A 9 2.21 9.36 5.84
N ASP A 10 1.62 9.07 4.67
CA ASP A 10 0.17 9.04 4.46
C ASP A 10 -0.19 7.91 3.47
N PRO A 11 -0.79 6.81 3.96
CA PRO A 11 -1.16 5.68 3.11
C PRO A 11 -2.27 6.02 2.10
N TRP A 12 -2.99 7.14 2.23
CA TRP A 12 -3.99 7.59 1.25
C TRP A 12 -3.43 8.47 0.14
N ALA A 13 -2.26 9.08 0.34
CA ALA A 13 -1.63 9.98 -0.64
C ALA A 13 -1.05 9.26 -1.87
N VAL A 14 -1.03 7.92 -1.86
CA VAL A 14 -0.48 7.09 -2.93
C VAL A 14 -1.59 6.37 -3.67
N ASP A 15 -1.51 6.34 -5.00
CA ASP A 15 -2.42 5.52 -5.79
C ASP A 15 -2.09 4.03 -5.61
N ILE A 16 -3.02 3.31 -5.00
CA ILE A 16 -2.85 1.88 -4.70
C ILE A 16 -2.91 1.03 -5.97
N GLN A 17 -3.63 1.49 -7.00
CA GLN A 17 -3.72 0.77 -8.27
C GLN A 17 -2.36 0.75 -8.97
N ASP A 18 -1.65 1.87 -8.96
CA ASP A 18 -0.29 1.95 -9.53
C ASP A 18 0.68 1.00 -8.81
N ILE A 19 0.60 0.86 -7.49
CA ILE A 19 1.43 -0.10 -6.75
C ILE A 19 1.11 -1.55 -7.13
N TRP A 20 -0.18 -1.88 -7.28
CA TRP A 20 -0.61 -3.20 -7.72
C TRP A 20 -0.16 -3.51 -9.16
N GLU A 21 -0.30 -2.56 -10.08
CA GLU A 21 0.15 -2.72 -11.46
C GLU A 21 1.66 -2.97 -11.53
N GLN A 22 2.44 -2.26 -10.70
CA GLN A 22 3.87 -2.52 -10.57
C GLN A 22 4.15 -3.94 -10.02
N ALA A 23 3.42 -4.41 -9.01
CA ALA A 23 3.59 -5.77 -8.51
C ALA A 23 3.30 -6.83 -9.59
N ALA A 24 2.25 -6.62 -10.39
CA ALA A 24 1.77 -7.55 -11.40
C ALA A 24 2.57 -7.56 -12.72
N GLN A 25 3.07 -6.40 -13.15
CA GLN A 25 3.64 -6.23 -14.50
C GLN A 25 5.17 -6.11 -14.54
N ASN A 26 5.83 -5.94 -13.40
CA ASN A 26 7.30 -5.87 -13.38
C ASN A 26 7.91 -7.21 -13.85
N ARG A 27 8.92 -7.13 -14.74
CA ARG A 27 9.70 -8.31 -15.15
C ARG A 27 10.80 -8.68 -14.16
N ASP A 28 11.13 -7.75 -13.27
CA ASP A 28 12.16 -7.89 -12.26
C ASP A 28 11.54 -8.52 -11.00
N PRO A 29 11.95 -9.75 -10.64
CA PRO A 29 11.31 -10.49 -9.55
C PRO A 29 11.52 -9.85 -8.18
N ASP A 30 12.61 -9.13 -7.98
CA ASP A 30 12.86 -8.44 -6.70
C ASP A 30 12.00 -7.18 -6.60
N LYS A 31 11.78 -6.48 -7.72
CA LYS A 31 10.81 -5.38 -7.76
C LYS A 31 9.39 -5.86 -7.56
N CYS A 32 8.98 -6.98 -8.16
CA CYS A 32 7.67 -7.57 -7.91
C CYS A 32 7.44 -7.79 -6.42
N LYS A 33 8.38 -8.45 -5.73
CA LYS A 33 8.29 -8.70 -4.28
C LYS A 33 8.22 -7.40 -3.47
N LEU A 34 9.00 -6.39 -3.85
CA LEU A 34 8.96 -5.10 -3.18
C LEU A 34 7.59 -4.43 -3.33
N PHE A 35 7.04 -4.38 -4.53
CA PHE A 35 5.74 -3.75 -4.77
C PHE A 35 4.59 -4.56 -4.16
N ASP A 36 4.69 -5.89 -4.13
CA ASP A 36 3.72 -6.76 -3.45
C ASP A 36 3.69 -6.53 -1.93
N ALA A 37 4.87 -6.42 -1.30
CA ALA A 37 4.98 -6.07 0.11
C ALA A 37 4.44 -4.67 0.41
N LEU A 38 4.75 -3.68 -0.45
CA LEU A 38 4.22 -2.31 -0.32
C LEU A 38 2.70 -2.27 -0.48
N TYR A 39 2.14 -3.03 -1.42
CA TYR A 39 0.70 -3.14 -1.65
C TYR A 39 -0.01 -3.72 -0.42
N THR A 40 0.51 -4.83 0.12
CA THR A 40 -0.02 -5.48 1.32
C THR A 40 0.00 -4.53 2.53
N TYR A 41 1.14 -3.86 2.76
CA TYR A 41 1.25 -2.86 3.83
C TYR A 41 0.22 -1.74 3.69
N LEU A 42 0.00 -1.22 2.47
CA LEU A 42 -0.93 -0.13 2.24
C LEU A 42 -2.38 -0.54 2.52
N LEU A 43 -2.75 -1.77 2.12
CA LEU A 43 -4.07 -2.34 2.42
C LEU A 43 -4.29 -2.43 3.93
N ASP A 44 -3.33 -3.00 4.67
CA ASP A 44 -3.43 -3.15 6.13
C ASP A 44 -3.60 -1.79 6.81
N LYS A 45 -2.79 -0.78 6.42
CA LYS A 45 -2.88 0.56 7.02
C LYS A 45 -4.18 1.29 6.71
N ARG A 46 -4.68 1.20 5.48
CA ARG A 46 -5.98 1.79 5.12
C ARG A 46 -7.11 1.10 5.87
N GLN A 47 -7.07 -0.24 5.99
CA GLN A 47 -8.07 -0.98 6.76
C GLN A 47 -8.07 -0.60 8.23
N GLU A 48 -6.88 -0.53 8.88
CA GLU A 48 -6.72 -0.06 10.26
C GLU A 48 -7.38 1.31 10.47
N GLN A 49 -7.12 2.27 9.57
CA GLN A 49 -7.69 3.61 9.67
C GLN A 49 -9.22 3.63 9.48
N ILE A 50 -9.74 2.91 8.48
CA ILE A 50 -11.19 2.79 8.25
C ILE A 50 -11.87 2.16 9.48
N ILE A 51 -11.27 1.12 10.07
CA ILE A 51 -11.82 0.43 11.24
C ILE A 51 -11.84 1.36 12.46
N ASN A 52 -10.74 2.08 12.70
CA ASN A 52 -10.61 3.03 13.80
C ASN A 52 -11.55 4.23 13.65
N GLU A 53 -11.73 4.75 12.43
CA GLU A 53 -12.63 5.88 12.17
C GLU A 53 -14.09 5.49 12.38
N LYS A 54 -14.50 4.31 11.91
CA LYS A 54 -15.90 3.91 11.93
C LYS A 54 -16.37 3.27 13.24
N HIS A 55 -15.50 3.14 14.25
CA HIS A 55 -15.80 2.51 15.54
C HIS A 55 -16.66 1.26 15.32
N PHE A 56 -16.16 0.32 14.52
CA PHE A 56 -16.80 -0.98 14.39
C PHE A 56 -16.65 -1.71 15.74
N LEU A 57 -17.56 -1.42 16.66
CA LEU A 57 -17.80 -2.21 17.85
C LEU A 57 -18.37 -3.54 17.37
N ILE A 58 -17.57 -4.59 17.56
CA ILE A 58 -18.00 -5.98 17.41
C ILE A 58 -18.57 -6.43 18.76
#